data_AF-A0A388SIJ2-F1
#
_entry.id   AF-A0A388SIJ2-F1
#
_cell.length_a   1.000
_cell.length_b   1.000
_cell.length_c   1.000
_cell.angle_alpha   90.00
_cell.angle_beta   90.00
_cell.angle_gamma   90.00
#
_symmetry.space_group_name_H-M   'P 1'
#
loop_
_entity.id
_entity.type
_entity.pdbx_description
1 polymer ?
#
loop_
_entity_poly.entity_id
_entity_poly.type
_entity_poly.pdbx_seq_one_letter_code
_entity_poly.pdbx_strand_id
1 'polypeptide(L)'
;MHVHVPSGVCSKQIQFDVREGALHDVRFAGGCPGSLEALGRLLDGMPVQDAIDKMSGITCGNKPTSCPDQLAKALASLQDGRPLAAPAHAVGFGLKPLNPFG
;
A
#
# COMPACT_ATOMS: atom_id res chain seq x y z
N MET A 1 -10.74 -2.62 4.86
CA MET A 1 -9.90 -1.42 4.62
C MET A 1 -8.84 -1.30 5.69
N HIS A 2 -7.58 -1.27 5.27
CA HIS A 2 -6.39 -1.33 6.11
C HIS A 2 -5.55 -0.06 5.95
N VAL A 3 -4.81 0.28 7.01
CA VAL A 3 -3.85 1.37 7.02
C VAL A 3 -2.54 0.87 7.64
N HIS A 4 -1.44 1.18 6.98
CA HIS A 4 -0.09 0.84 7.42
C HIS A 4 0.80 2.08 7.45
N VAL A 5 1.57 2.25 8.52
CA VAL A 5 2.64 3.25 8.60
C VAL A 5 3.95 2.62 8.19
N PRO A 6 4.48 2.92 6.99
CA PRO A 6 5.73 2.35 6.54
C PRO A 6 6.92 3.03 7.22
N SER A 7 8.03 2.32 7.32
CA SER A 7 9.27 2.80 7.94
C SER A 7 10.42 2.84 6.93
N GLY A 8 11.34 3.79 7.09
CA GLY A 8 12.53 3.91 6.23
C GLY A 8 12.29 4.48 4.82
N VAL A 9 11.05 4.76 4.44
CA VAL A 9 10.65 5.18 3.08
C VAL A 9 10.13 6.63 3.02
N CYS A 10 9.82 7.11 1.81
CA CYS A 10 9.28 8.46 1.60
C CYS A 10 7.78 8.56 1.93
N SER A 11 6.99 7.52 1.65
CA SER A 11 5.58 7.47 2.05
C SER A 11 5.43 7.47 3.57
N LYS A 12 4.35 8.09 4.05
CA LYS A 12 4.01 8.26 5.46
C LYS A 12 2.81 7.40 5.88
N GLN A 13 2.00 6.99 4.92
CA GLN A 13 0.85 6.12 5.12
C GLN A 13 0.60 5.33 3.84
N ILE A 14 0.22 4.07 3.99
CA ILE A 14 -0.29 3.23 2.92
C ILE A 14 -1.69 2.78 3.32
N GLN A 15 -2.66 2.96 2.43
CA GLN A 15 -4.03 2.50 2.58
C GLN A 15 -4.32 1.52 1.46
N PHE A 16 -5.03 0.45 1.79
CA PHE A 16 -5.41 -0.58 0.83
C PHE A 16 -6.56 -1.39 1.41
N ASP A 17 -7.19 -2.20 0.58
CA ASP A 17 -8.20 -3.17 0.99
C ASP A 17 -7.84 -4.56 0.47
N VAL A 18 -8.33 -5.60 1.15
CA VAL A 18 -8.20 -6.98 0.68
C VAL A 18 -9.60 -7.57 0.63
N ARG A 19 -10.07 -7.90 -0.57
CA ARG A 19 -11.39 -8.50 -0.81
C ARG A 19 -11.19 -9.77 -1.61
N GLU A 20 -11.77 -10.88 -1.12
CA GLU A 20 -11.73 -12.18 -1.82
C GLU A 20 -10.30 -12.63 -2.18
N GLY A 21 -9.30 -12.26 -1.37
CA GLY A 21 -7.89 -12.61 -1.60
C GLY A 21 -7.15 -11.70 -2.59
N ALA A 22 -7.80 -10.66 -3.11
CA ALA A 22 -7.22 -9.68 -4.02
C ALA A 22 -7.06 -8.30 -3.35
N LEU A 23 -6.03 -7.58 -3.79
CA LEU A 23 -5.67 -6.25 -3.33
C LEU A 23 -6.47 -5.18 -4.07
N HIS A 24 -7.01 -4.21 -3.34
CA HIS A 24 -7.81 -3.12 -3.91
C HIS A 24 -7.48 -1.76 -3.29
N ASP A 25 -7.83 -0.69 -3.99
CA ASP A 25 -7.83 0.69 -3.46
C ASP A 25 -6.48 1.10 -2.82
N VAL A 26 -5.36 0.67 -3.42
CA VAL A 26 -4.01 0.97 -2.89
C VAL A 26 -3.68 2.45 -3.09
N ARG A 27 -3.43 3.15 -1.99
CA ARG A 27 -3.08 4.57 -1.97
C ARG A 27 -1.91 4.83 -1.02
N PHE A 28 -1.00 5.69 -1.47
CA PHE A 28 0.15 6.12 -0.68
C PHE A 28 0.03 7.61 -0.35
N ALA A 29 0.28 7.98 0.90
CA ALA A 29 0.43 9.38 1.30
C ALA A 29 1.92 9.74 1.31
N GLY A 30 2.34 10.67 0.45
CA GLY A 30 3.73 11.08 0.32
C GLY A 30 4.60 10.11 -0.51
N GLY A 31 5.68 10.65 -1.09
CA GLY A 31 6.53 9.96 -2.06
C GLY A 31 6.35 10.53 -3.48
N CYS A 32 6.80 9.80 -4.51
CA CYS A 32 6.63 10.21 -5.91
C CYS A 32 5.16 10.04 -6.32
N PRO A 33 4.40 11.12 -6.62
CA PRO A 33 2.97 11.02 -6.87
C PRO A 33 2.64 10.11 -8.05
N GLY A 34 3.27 10.32 -9.20
CA GLY A 34 2.97 9.57 -10.43
C GLY A 34 3.32 8.08 -10.33
N SER A 35 4.50 7.75 -9.78
CA SER A 35 4.93 6.35 -9.65
C SER A 35 4.07 5.57 -8.65
N LEU A 36 3.69 6.19 -7.53
CA LEU A 36 2.88 5.53 -6.49
C LEU A 36 1.42 5.41 -6.90
N GLU A 37 0.89 6.39 -7.65
CA GLU A 37 -0.44 6.28 -8.25
C GLU A 37 -0.48 5.15 -9.30
N ALA A 38 0.53 5.07 -10.17
CA ALA A 38 0.64 3.99 -11.15
C ALA A 38 0.74 2.62 -10.46
N LEU A 39 1.56 2.50 -9.41
CA LEU A 39 1.67 1.27 -8.62
C LEU A 39 0.31 0.87 -8.04
N GLY A 40 -0.44 1.81 -7.45
CA GLY A 40 -1.75 1.51 -6.89
C GLY A 40 -2.74 0.97 -7.92
N ARG A 41 -2.75 1.55 -9.13
CA ARG A 41 -3.59 1.07 -10.25
C ARG A 41 -3.17 -0.30 -10.78
N LEU A 42 -1.87 -0.56 -10.87
CA LEU A 42 -1.34 -1.84 -11.35
C LEU A 42 -1.61 -3.00 -10.40
N LEU A 43 -1.81 -2.69 -9.11
CA LEU A 43 -2.07 -3.67 -8.05
C LEU A 43 -3.56 -3.94 -7.83
N ASP A 44 -4.47 -3.14 -8.39
CA ASP A 44 -5.91 -3.31 -8.17
C ASP A 44 -6.41 -4.62 -8.81
N GLY A 45 -7.07 -5.46 -8.00
CA GLY A 45 -7.48 -6.81 -8.37
C GLY A 45 -6.36 -7.86 -8.36
N MET A 46 -5.12 -7.51 -7.98
CA MET A 46 -4.01 -8.46 -7.95
C MET A 46 -4.15 -9.42 -6.76
N PRO A 47 -3.95 -10.73 -6.94
CA PRO A 47 -3.87 -11.67 -5.82
C PRO A 47 -2.81 -11.22 -4.80
N VAL A 48 -3.14 -11.27 -3.51
CA VAL A 48 -2.25 -10.78 -2.45
C VAL A 48 -0.86 -11.43 -2.52
N GLN A 49 -0.80 -12.73 -2.80
CA GLN A 49 0.46 -13.45 -2.88
C GLN A 49 1.33 -12.93 -4.04
N ASP A 50 0.75 -12.77 -5.23
CA ASP A 50 1.45 -12.24 -6.39
C ASP A 50 1.98 -10.82 -6.13
N ALA A 51 1.21 -9.99 -5.42
CA ALA A 51 1.62 -8.65 -5.02
C ALA A 51 2.83 -8.70 -4.08
N ILE A 52 2.82 -9.58 -3.08
CA ILE A 52 3.97 -9.79 -2.17
C ILE A 52 5.20 -10.22 -2.96
N ASP A 53 5.07 -11.26 -3.80
CA ASP A 53 6.19 -11.84 -4.53
C ASP A 53 6.82 -10.83 -5.51
N LYS A 54 6.01 -9.98 -6.15
CA LYS A 54 6.50 -8.94 -7.08
C LYS A 54 7.20 -7.78 -6.38
N MET A 55 6.83 -7.46 -5.15
CA MET A 55 7.26 -6.23 -4.47
C MET A 55 8.29 -6.45 -3.35
N SER A 56 8.35 -7.66 -2.79
CA SER A 56 9.22 -7.99 -1.66
C SER A 56 10.70 -7.78 -2.00
N GLY A 57 11.43 -7.11 -1.11
CA GLY A 57 12.86 -6.88 -1.22
C GLY A 57 13.27 -5.75 -2.17
N ILE A 58 12.34 -5.09 -2.87
CA ILE A 58 12.68 -3.92 -3.69
C ILE A 58 13.24 -2.80 -2.79
N THR A 59 14.44 -2.31 -3.12
CA THR A 59 15.10 -1.20 -2.42
C THR A 59 14.92 0.12 -3.16
N CYS A 60 15.22 1.25 -2.50
CA CYS A 60 15.09 2.58 -3.08
C CYS A 60 16.35 3.41 -2.81
N GLY A 61 17.27 3.48 -3.78
CA GLY A 61 18.58 4.11 -3.61
C GLY A 61 19.35 3.43 -2.46
N ASN A 62 19.85 4.22 -1.51
CA ASN A 62 20.60 3.71 -0.35
C ASN A 62 19.72 3.16 0.79
N LYS A 63 18.39 3.10 0.61
CA LYS A 63 17.46 2.60 1.63
C LYS A 63 17.34 1.08 1.53
N PRO A 64 17.32 0.33 2.65
CA PRO A 64 17.19 -1.13 2.65
C PRO A 64 15.77 -1.63 2.32
N THR A 65 14.88 -0.74 1.88
CA THR A 65 13.46 -0.99 1.63
C THR A 65 12.91 0.10 0.70
N SER A 66 11.69 -0.08 0.21
CA SER A 66 10.98 0.85 -0.66
C SER A 66 9.48 0.88 -0.33
N CYS A 67 8.73 1.84 -0.88
CA CYS A 67 7.28 1.90 -0.70
C CYS A 67 6.55 0.59 -1.11
N PRO A 68 6.83 -0.02 -2.28
CA PRO A 68 6.23 -1.32 -2.62
C PRO A 68 6.65 -2.43 -1.65
N ASP A 69 7.92 -2.48 -1.24
CA ASP A 69 8.39 -3.50 -0.28
C ASP A 69 7.71 -3.35 1.10
N GLN A 70 7.45 -2.13 1.56
CA GLN A 70 6.68 -1.90 2.80
C GLN A 70 5.22 -2.35 2.66
N LEU A 71 4.60 -2.19 1.48
CA LEU A 71 3.28 -2.74 1.21
C LEU A 71 3.31 -4.29 1.24
N ALA A 72 4.31 -4.93 0.62
CA ALA A 72 4.48 -6.37 0.67
C ALA A 72 4.58 -6.90 2.13
N LYS A 73 5.37 -6.22 2.97
CA LYS A 73 5.51 -6.56 4.39
C LYS A 73 4.19 -6.41 5.17
N ALA A 74 3.40 -5.39 4.85
CA ALA A 74 2.07 -5.21 5.45
C ALA A 74 1.12 -6.33 5.05
N LEU A 75 1.09 -6.72 3.78
CA LEU A 75 0.26 -7.81 3.27
C LEU A 75 0.65 -9.16 3.89
N ALA A 76 1.94 -9.48 3.94
CA ALA A 76 2.43 -10.69 4.59
C ALA A 76 2.05 -10.73 6.09
N SER A 77 2.15 -9.58 6.78
CA SER A 77 1.72 -9.50 8.19
C SER A 77 0.24 -9.82 8.36
N LEU A 78 -0.63 -9.34 7.45
CA LEU A 78 -2.06 -9.66 7.49
C LEU A 78 -2.33 -11.15 7.21
N GLN A 79 -1.63 -11.76 6.26
CA GLN A 79 -1.74 -13.22 6.00
C GLN A 79 -1.35 -14.04 7.22
N ASP A 80 -0.33 -13.61 7.97
CA ASP A 80 0.12 -14.25 9.20
C ASP A 80 -0.78 -13.94 10.43
N GLY A 81 -1.86 -13.16 10.25
CA GLY A 81 -2.74 -12.72 11.34
C GLY A 81 -2.07 -11.74 12.31
N ARG A 82 -0.98 -11.09 11.91
CA ARG A 82 -0.26 -10.10 12.72
C ARG A 82 -0.84 -8.69 12.53
N PRO A 83 -0.91 -7.88 13.60
CA PRO A 83 -1.46 -6.54 13.51
C PRO A 83 -0.55 -5.61 12.68
N LEU A 84 -1.17 -4.68 11.95
CA LEU A 84 -0.45 -3.61 11.26
C LEU A 84 -0.08 -2.48 12.23
N ALA A 85 1.06 -1.84 11.96
CA ALA A 85 1.42 -0.59 12.63
C ALA A 85 0.35 0.49 12.35
N ALA A 86 -0.34 0.93 13.40
CA ALA A 86 -1.37 1.95 13.33
C ALA A 86 -0.75 3.35 13.24
N PRO A 87 -1.34 4.28 12.47
CA PRO A 87 -0.92 5.68 12.49
C PRO A 87 -1.34 6.36 13.79
N ALA A 88 -0.45 7.19 14.34
CA ALA A 88 -0.78 8.08 15.47
C ALA A 88 -1.93 9.05 15.10
N HIS A 89 -2.00 9.45 13.83
CA HIS A 89 -3.12 10.19 13.23
C HIS A 89 -3.39 9.66 11.82
N ALA A 90 -4.62 9.24 11.53
CA ALA A 90 -4.99 8.85 10.17
C ALA A 90 -4.87 10.07 9.25
N VAL A 91 -3.98 10.01 8.26
CA VAL A 91 -3.95 11.02 7.21
C VAL A 91 -5.21 10.84 6.39
N GLY A 92 -6.04 11.87 6.30
CA GLY A 92 -7.24 11.84 5.47
C GLY A 92 -6.86 11.64 4.01
N PHE A 93 -7.01 10.42 3.49
CA PHE A 93 -7.07 10.20 2.06
C PHE A 93 -8.40 10.76 1.60
N GLY A 94 -8.43 12.06 1.26
CA GLY A 94 -9.64 12.74 0.79
C GLY A 94 -10.34 11.87 -0.25
N LEU A 95 -11.46 11.28 0.15
CA LEU A 95 -12.31 10.51 -0.74
C LEU A 95 -12.91 11.53 -1.69
N LYS A 96 -12.42 11.59 -2.93
CA LYS A 96 -13.25 12.13 -4.00
C LYS A 96 -14.32 11.07 -4.23
N PRO A 97 -15.61 11.35 -4.02
CA PRO A 97 -16.66 10.38 -4.31
C PRO A 97 -16.50 9.94 -5.76
N LEU A 98 -16.62 8.64 -6.02
CA LEU A 98 -16.79 8.12 -7.37
C LEU A 98 -17.99 8.87 -7.95
N ASN A 99 -17.75 9.66 -8.99
CA ASN A 99 -18.80 10.41 -9.65
C ASN A 99 -19.75 9.39 -10.29
N PRO A 100 -21.04 9.31 -9.89
CA PRO A 100 -21.97 8.34 -10.49
C PRO A 100 -22.43 8.73 -11.90
N PHE A 101 -21.92 9.84 -12.45
CA PHE A 101 -22.25 10.37 -13.77
C PHE A 101 -21.00 10.80 -14.54
N GLY A 102 -20.15 9.84 -14.88
CA GLY A 102 -19.12 9.99 -15.91
C GLY A 102 -19.53 9.22 -17.14
#